data_AF-A0A9P0DJJ2-F1
#
_entry.id   AF-A0A9P0DJJ2-F1
#
_cell.length_a   1.000
_cell.length_b   1.000
_cell.length_c   1.000
_cell.angle_alpha   90.00
_cell.angle_beta   90.00
_cell.angle_gamma   90.00
#
_symmetry.space_group_name_H-M   'P 1'
#
loop_
_entity.id
_entity.type
_entity.pdbx_description
1 polymer ?
#
loop_
_entity_poly.entity_id
_entity_poly.type
_entity_poly.pdbx_seq_one_letter_code
_entity_poly.pdbx_strand_id
1 'polypeptide(L)'
;MPPNKPKLYTSTGKPTVRPIEHISPDSEQAQKFELELCWCIQQLQLALNSGKLNNKQSQDHTKSLNTLMSNNAPMVKKRQIMRSSFGDYRMKMADEEKNVSKNAHLIKMKPSAAPSEKSVFVKRRTFSSTLNNFKFNFKTPEGCYSDSKQDKVTVSNELGHAKNKECNLAFSDNSFRFNFDSSSS
;
A
#
# COMPACT_ATOMS: atom_id res chain seq x y z
N MET A 1 36.10 36.38 -55.92
CA MET A 1 35.18 35.88 -54.87
C MET A 1 35.41 34.38 -54.71
N PRO A 2 35.68 33.86 -53.51
CA PRO A 2 35.86 32.42 -53.31
C PRO A 2 34.51 31.68 -53.21
N PRO A 3 34.46 30.37 -53.53
CA PRO A 3 33.22 29.60 -53.56
C PRO A 3 32.75 29.17 -52.16
N ASN A 4 31.43 29.23 -51.97
CA ASN A 4 30.70 28.94 -50.73
C ASN A 4 30.68 27.41 -50.45
N LYS A 5 31.11 26.98 -49.26
CA LYS A 5 31.05 25.57 -48.84
C LYS A 5 29.68 25.26 -48.20
N PRO A 6 28.99 24.18 -48.56
CA PRO A 6 27.72 23.80 -47.93
C PRO A 6 27.94 23.28 -46.51
N LYS A 7 27.08 23.70 -45.58
CA LYS A 7 27.05 23.21 -44.19
C LYS A 7 26.38 21.83 -44.17
N LEU A 8 27.12 20.81 -43.74
CA LEU A 8 26.58 19.49 -43.41
C LEU A 8 25.83 19.59 -42.08
N TYR A 9 24.55 19.24 -42.07
CA TYR A 9 23.79 19.02 -40.84
C TYR A 9 24.13 17.60 -40.34
N THR A 10 24.56 17.47 -39.09
CA THR A 10 24.66 16.16 -38.43
C THR A 10 23.32 15.85 -37.78
N SER A 11 22.57 14.95 -38.40
CA SER A 11 21.47 14.24 -37.76
C SER A 11 22.04 13.32 -36.68
N THR A 12 21.65 13.55 -35.44
CA THR A 12 21.62 12.49 -34.42
C THR A 12 20.29 12.57 -33.68
N GLY A 13 19.28 11.90 -34.22
CA GLY A 13 18.11 11.50 -33.46
C GLY A 13 18.54 10.55 -32.36
N LYS A 14 18.49 11.01 -31.11
CA LYS A 14 18.68 10.15 -29.93
C LYS A 14 17.29 9.82 -29.37
N PRO A 15 16.88 8.55 -29.31
CA PRO A 15 15.64 8.18 -28.65
C PRO A 15 15.81 8.45 -27.16
N THR A 16 15.03 9.39 -26.63
CA THR A 16 14.89 9.64 -25.20
C THR A 16 14.21 8.43 -24.57
N VAL A 17 15.01 7.42 -24.25
CA VAL A 17 14.68 6.42 -23.24
C VAL A 17 14.66 7.20 -21.92
N ARG A 18 13.48 7.32 -21.32
CA ARG A 18 13.30 7.92 -19.99
C ARG A 18 14.25 7.18 -19.04
N PRO A 19 15.18 7.88 -18.37
CA PRO A 19 15.99 7.26 -17.35
C PRO A 19 15.06 6.68 -16.29
N ILE A 20 15.26 5.40 -15.98
CA ILE A 20 14.77 4.79 -14.74
C ILE A 20 15.21 5.74 -13.62
N GLU A 21 14.22 6.32 -12.95
CA GLU A 21 14.44 7.30 -11.89
C GLU A 21 15.41 6.68 -10.89
N HIS A 22 16.55 7.34 -10.71
CA HIS A 22 17.51 6.99 -9.68
C HIS A 22 16.83 7.32 -8.34
N ILE A 23 16.11 6.36 -7.78
CA ILE A 23 15.40 6.49 -6.52
C ILE A 23 16.47 6.82 -5.47
N SER A 24 16.52 8.08 -5.06
CA SER A 24 17.38 8.49 -3.95
C SER A 24 16.95 7.68 -2.72
N PRO A 25 17.88 7.19 -1.87
CA PRO A 25 17.55 6.46 -0.66
C PRO A 25 16.59 7.21 0.28
N ASP A 26 16.52 8.54 0.15
CA ASP A 26 15.56 9.40 0.84
C ASP A 26 14.11 9.18 0.36
N SER A 27 13.92 8.92 -0.95
CA SER A 27 12.61 8.63 -1.54
C SER A 27 12.08 7.26 -1.10
N GLU A 28 12.93 6.24 -1.01
CA GLU A 28 12.51 4.91 -0.53
C GLU A 28 12.02 4.95 0.92
N GLN A 29 12.71 5.70 1.78
CA GLN A 29 12.31 5.84 3.18
C GLN A 29 10.99 6.60 3.33
N ALA A 30 10.79 7.65 2.52
CA ALA A 30 9.53 8.38 2.45
C ALA A 30 8.38 7.47 2.00
N GLN A 31 8.58 6.67 0.95
CA GLN A 31 7.59 5.72 0.46
C GLN A 31 7.24 4.64 1.51
N LYS A 32 8.25 4.07 2.17
CA LYS A 32 8.04 3.10 3.25
C LYS A 32 7.25 3.71 4.40
N PHE A 33 7.56 4.95 4.78
CA PHE A 33 6.80 5.66 5.80
C PHE A 33 5.34 5.90 5.38
N GLU A 34 5.10 6.28 4.13
CA GLU A 34 3.75 6.50 3.62
C GLU A 34 2.91 5.21 3.65
N LEU A 35 3.51 4.07 3.28
CA LEU A 35 2.88 2.76 3.41
C LEU A 35 2.53 2.43 4.86
N GLU A 36 3.49 2.62 5.78
CA GLU A 36 3.28 2.45 7.22
C GLU A 36 2.13 3.33 7.73
N LEU A 37 2.10 4.60 7.31
CA LEU A 37 1.09 5.59 7.67
C LEU A 37 -0.29 5.17 7.18
N CYS A 38 -0.40 4.81 5.90
CA CYS A 38 -1.65 4.36 5.27
C CYS A 38 -2.21 3.13 6.00
N TRP A 39 -1.36 2.15 6.31
CA TRP A 39 -1.76 0.97 7.07
C TRP A 39 -2.32 1.37 8.44
N CYS A 40 -1.61 2.21 9.21
CA CYS A 40 -2.11 2.66 10.50
C CYS A 40 -3.46 3.41 10.41
N ILE A 41 -3.65 4.23 9.38
CA ILE A 41 -4.93 4.94 9.15
C ILE A 41 -6.06 3.93 8.90
N GLN A 42 -5.83 2.95 8.03
CA GLN A 42 -6.81 1.91 7.73
C GLN A 42 -7.21 1.15 8.99
N GLN A 43 -6.26 0.81 9.86
CA GLN A 43 -6.53 0.09 11.10
C GLN A 43 -7.35 0.91 12.10
N LEU A 44 -7.11 2.23 12.20
CA LEU A 44 -7.94 3.11 13.01
C LEU A 44 -9.38 3.17 12.47
N GLN A 45 -9.54 3.27 11.15
CA GLN A 45 -10.86 3.30 10.51
C GLN A 45 -11.62 1.99 10.72
N LEU A 46 -10.97 0.84 10.55
CA LEU A 46 -11.58 -0.48 10.78
C LEU A 46 -12.00 -0.64 12.24
N ALA A 47 -11.19 -0.19 13.19
CA ALA A 47 -11.53 -0.24 14.61
C ALA A 47 -12.77 0.61 14.94
N LEU A 48 -12.85 1.82 14.39
CA LEU A 48 -14.01 2.71 14.54
C LEU A 48 -15.27 2.11 13.88
N ASN A 49 -15.14 1.59 12.67
CA ASN A 49 -16.25 0.98 11.93
C ASN A 49 -16.77 -0.30 12.59
N SER A 50 -15.93 -1.03 13.32
CA SER A 50 -16.35 -2.25 14.02
C SER A 50 -17.33 -1.97 15.17
N GLY A 51 -17.40 -0.75 15.70
CA GLY A 51 -18.33 -0.38 16.78
C GLY A 51 -18.08 -1.06 18.14
N LYS A 52 -16.96 -1.78 18.30
CA LYS A 52 -16.61 -2.55 19.51
C LYS A 52 -15.79 -1.76 20.55
N LEU A 53 -15.50 -0.49 20.26
CA LEU A 53 -14.59 0.33 21.06
C LEU A 53 -15.32 1.05 22.20
N ASN A 54 -14.64 1.25 23.33
CA ASN A 54 -15.13 2.12 24.39
C ASN A 54 -15.19 3.59 23.91
N ASN A 55 -16.08 4.42 24.46
CA ASN A 55 -16.21 5.85 24.13
C ASN A 55 -14.88 6.61 24.20
N LYS A 56 -14.08 6.36 25.24
CA LYS A 56 -12.74 6.97 25.39
C LYS A 56 -11.79 6.55 24.26
N GLN A 57 -11.77 5.25 23.94
CA GLN A 57 -10.93 4.71 22.87
C GLN A 57 -11.35 5.26 21.51
N SER A 58 -12.66 5.32 21.24
CA SER A 58 -13.21 5.90 20.01
C SER A 58 -12.75 7.35 19.83
N GLN A 59 -12.82 8.16 20.89
CA GLN A 59 -12.36 9.54 20.85
C GLN A 59 -10.84 9.64 20.59
N ASP A 60 -10.04 8.80 21.25
CA ASP A 60 -8.59 8.79 21.09
C ASP A 60 -8.16 8.29 19.69
N HIS A 61 -8.83 7.28 19.14
CA HIS A 61 -8.63 6.83 17.76
C HIS A 61 -9.02 7.90 16.75
N THR A 62 -10.11 8.64 16.99
CA THR A 62 -10.53 9.76 16.13
C THR A 62 -9.50 10.90 16.14
N LYS A 63 -8.97 11.28 17.30
CA LYS A 63 -7.91 12.30 17.42
C LYS A 63 -6.63 11.88 16.69
N SER A 64 -6.25 10.61 16.86
CA SER A 64 -5.08 10.03 16.21
C SER A 64 -5.25 10.06 14.69
N LEU A 65 -6.41 9.64 14.18
CA LEU A 65 -6.76 9.63 12.77
C LEU A 65 -6.69 11.05 12.16
N ASN A 66 -7.29 12.04 12.82
CA ASN A 66 -7.24 13.43 12.36
C ASN A 66 -5.80 13.96 12.22
N THR A 67 -4.93 13.60 13.16
CA THR A 67 -3.52 14.02 13.11
C THR A 67 -2.75 13.30 12.02
N LEU A 68 -2.97 11.99 11.83
CA LEU A 68 -2.27 11.21 10.81
C LEU A 68 -2.66 11.62 9.38
N MET A 69 -3.94 11.96 9.15
CA MET A 69 -4.45 12.46 7.88
C MET A 69 -4.03 13.90 7.58
N SER A 70 -3.72 14.70 8.61
CA SER A 70 -3.28 16.08 8.39
C SER A 70 -1.92 16.12 7.67
N ASN A 71 -1.84 16.92 6.60
CA ASN A 71 -0.57 17.16 5.91
C ASN A 71 0.38 18.07 6.72
N ASN A 72 -0.17 18.80 7.69
CA ASN A 72 0.57 19.78 8.50
C ASN A 72 1.30 19.15 9.69
N ALA A 73 1.03 17.89 10.04
CA ALA A 73 1.70 17.23 11.15
C ALA A 73 3.11 16.76 10.75
N PRO A 74 4.17 17.11 11.50
CA PRO A 74 5.53 16.67 11.20
C PRO A 74 5.66 15.15 11.30
N MET A 75 6.53 14.55 10.47
CA MET A 75 6.72 13.10 10.38
C MET A 75 6.97 12.44 11.74
N VAL A 76 7.80 13.05 12.58
CA VAL A 76 8.14 12.52 13.93
C VAL A 76 6.88 12.35 14.79
N LYS A 77 5.96 13.33 14.73
CA LYS A 77 4.70 13.28 15.48
C LYS A 77 3.78 12.17 14.95
N LYS A 78 3.69 12.01 13.63
CA LYS A 78 2.94 10.90 13.03
C LYS A 78 3.49 9.55 13.50
N ARG A 79 4.81 9.35 13.47
CA ARG A 79 5.46 8.13 13.98
C ARG A 79 5.18 7.88 15.47
N GLN A 80 5.22 8.92 16.30
CA GLN A 80 4.93 8.80 17.73
C GLN A 80 3.50 8.33 17.96
N ILE A 81 2.53 8.89 17.25
CA ILE A 81 1.13 8.48 17.34
C ILE A 81 0.97 7.03 16.88
N MET A 82 1.53 6.66 15.73
CA MET A 82 1.48 5.28 15.22
C MET A 82 2.04 4.28 16.24
N ARG A 83 3.18 4.59 16.87
CA ARG A 83 3.78 3.75 17.93
C ARG A 83 2.93 3.73 19.20
N SER A 84 2.36 4.86 19.61
CA SER A 84 1.50 4.93 20.80
C SER A 84 0.18 4.16 20.61
N SER A 85 -0.40 4.18 19.40
CA SER A 85 -1.68 3.52 19.11
C SER A 85 -1.52 2.03 18.86
N PHE A 86 -0.48 1.61 18.13
CA PHE A 86 -0.34 0.23 17.65
C PHE A 86 0.89 -0.50 18.20
N GLY A 87 1.80 0.17 18.89
CA GLY A 87 3.09 -0.39 19.27
C GLY A 87 3.99 -0.58 18.05
N ASP A 88 4.51 -1.78 17.87
CA ASP A 88 5.25 -2.13 16.66
C ASP A 88 4.31 -2.49 15.51
N TYR A 89 3.88 -1.47 14.77
CA TYR A 89 3.01 -1.62 13.60
C TYR A 89 3.69 -2.34 12.43
N ARG A 90 5.03 -2.36 12.35
CA ARG A 90 5.73 -3.04 11.24
C ARG A 90 5.56 -4.55 11.32
N MET A 91 5.69 -5.08 12.54
CA MET A 91 5.46 -6.50 12.80
C MET A 91 4.00 -6.88 12.49
N LYS A 92 3.05 -6.05 12.90
CA LYS A 92 1.62 -6.27 12.61
C LYS A 92 1.32 -6.27 11.11
N MET A 93 1.92 -5.37 10.35
CA MET A 93 1.78 -5.32 8.89
C MET A 93 2.28 -6.62 8.23
N ALA A 94 3.45 -7.10 8.65
CA ALA A 94 4.04 -8.35 8.14
C ALA A 94 3.21 -9.59 8.53
N ASP A 95 2.61 -9.59 9.72
CA ASP A 95 1.73 -10.67 10.16
C ASP A 95 0.42 -10.69 9.36
N GLU A 96 -0.15 -9.52 9.06
CA GLU A 96 -1.33 -9.43 8.19
C GLU A 96 -1.05 -9.90 6.78
N GLU A 97 0.09 -9.53 6.19
CA GLU A 97 0.49 -9.99 4.85
C GLU A 97 0.58 -11.52 4.78
N LYS A 98 1.17 -12.16 5.81
CA LYS A 98 1.20 -13.63 5.94
C LYS A 98 -0.19 -14.22 6.07
N ASN A 99 -1.09 -13.57 6.81
CA ASN A 99 -2.47 -14.04 6.97
C ASN A 99 -3.27 -13.91 5.68
N VAL A 100 -3.17 -12.79 4.97
CA VAL A 100 -3.83 -12.59 3.67
C VAL A 100 -3.33 -13.61 2.66
N SER A 101 -2.03 -13.87 2.60
CA SER A 101 -1.43 -14.87 1.70
C SER A 101 -1.96 -16.28 1.96
N LYS A 102 -2.08 -16.67 3.24
CA LYS A 102 -2.67 -17.97 3.62
C LYS A 102 -4.14 -18.06 3.22
N ASN A 103 -4.91 -17.01 3.46
CA ASN A 103 -6.34 -16.97 3.11
C ASN A 103 -6.56 -16.95 1.60
N ALA A 104 -5.70 -16.27 0.82
CA ALA A 104 -5.76 -16.28 -0.64
C ALA A 104 -5.59 -17.69 -1.22
N HIS A 105 -4.70 -18.50 -0.64
CA HIS A 105 -4.55 -19.92 -1.01
C HIS A 105 -5.82 -20.75 -0.69
N LEU A 106 -6.62 -20.32 0.29
CA LEU A 106 -7.87 -21.00 0.66
C LEU A 106 -9.06 -20.58 -0.22
N ILE A 107 -8.94 -19.50 -1.01
CA ILE A 107 -9.92 -19.13 -2.06
C ILE A 107 -9.73 -20.11 -3.22
N LYS A 108 -10.18 -21.35 -3.04
CA LYS A 108 -10.43 -22.27 -4.14
C LYS A 108 -11.59 -21.69 -4.94
N MET A 109 -11.27 -20.99 -6.03
CA MET A 109 -12.24 -20.65 -7.08
C MET A 109 -12.88 -21.94 -7.53
N LYS A 110 -14.10 -22.24 -7.04
CA LYS A 110 -14.85 -23.39 -7.53
C LYS A 110 -15.24 -23.03 -8.96
N PRO A 111 -14.79 -23.76 -10.00
CA PRO A 111 -15.41 -23.62 -11.31
C PRO A 111 -16.88 -23.95 -11.11
N SER A 112 -17.77 -23.03 -11.47
CA SER A 112 -19.20 -23.33 -11.48
C SER A 112 -19.41 -24.50 -12.41
N ALA A 113 -19.70 -25.68 -11.85
CA ALA A 113 -19.77 -26.94 -12.59
C ALA A 113 -20.93 -26.98 -13.60
N ALA A 114 -21.81 -25.99 -13.57
CA ALA A 114 -22.81 -25.76 -14.60
C ALA A 114 -22.83 -24.27 -15.00
N PRO A 115 -22.96 -23.95 -16.30
CA PRO A 115 -23.35 -22.61 -16.72
C PRO A 115 -24.74 -22.33 -16.13
N SER A 116 -24.89 -21.20 -15.44
CA SER A 116 -26.20 -20.71 -15.03
C SER A 116 -27.11 -20.63 -16.27
N GLU A 117 -28.33 -21.16 -16.20
CA GLU A 117 -29.31 -21.16 -17.31
C GLU A 117 -29.61 -19.75 -17.87
N LYS A 118 -29.24 -18.70 -17.13
CA LYS A 118 -29.43 -17.30 -17.52
C LYS A 118 -28.20 -16.68 -18.20
N SER A 119 -27.07 -17.39 -18.31
CA SER A 119 -25.88 -16.85 -18.97
C SER A 119 -25.86 -17.23 -20.45
N VAL A 120 -26.09 -16.26 -21.32
CA VAL A 120 -25.91 -16.43 -22.77
C VAL A 120 -24.45 -16.12 -23.11
N PHE A 121 -23.71 -17.13 -23.54
CA PHE A 121 -22.34 -16.92 -24.01
C PHE A 121 -22.35 -16.32 -25.41
N VAL A 122 -22.09 -15.02 -25.51
CA VAL A 122 -21.98 -14.36 -26.82
C VAL A 122 -20.60 -14.69 -27.41
N LYS A 123 -20.57 -15.58 -28.40
CA LYS A 123 -19.36 -15.86 -29.18
C LYS A 123 -18.96 -14.61 -29.95
N ARG A 124 -17.88 -13.96 -29.53
CA ARG A 124 -17.28 -12.84 -30.25
C ARG A 124 -16.79 -13.34 -31.61
N ARG A 125 -17.38 -12.88 -32.71
CA ARG A 125 -16.83 -13.09 -34.05
C ARG A 125 -15.50 -12.33 -34.14
N THR A 126 -14.44 -13.01 -34.56
CA THR A 126 -13.27 -12.34 -35.11
C THR A 126 -13.70 -11.72 -36.43
N PHE A 127 -13.62 -10.39 -36.56
CA PHE A 127 -13.79 -9.74 -37.85
C PHE A 127 -12.61 -10.19 -38.73
N SER A 128 -12.89 -10.76 -39.90
CA SER A 128 -11.86 -11.00 -40.91
C SER A 128 -11.21 -9.66 -41.24
N SER A 129 -9.87 -9.62 -41.27
CA SER A 129 -9.02 -8.44 -41.17
C SER A 129 -8.99 -7.54 -42.42
N THR A 130 -10.14 -7.23 -43.03
CA THR A 130 -10.20 -6.40 -44.24
C THR A 130 -10.81 -5.01 -44.03
N LEU A 131 -11.01 -4.57 -42.79
CA LEU A 131 -11.18 -3.14 -42.48
C LEU A 131 -10.44 -2.79 -41.19
N ASN A 132 -9.41 -1.98 -41.33
CA ASN A 132 -8.44 -1.57 -40.30
C ASN A 132 -8.98 -0.62 -39.22
N ASN A 133 -10.21 -0.78 -38.72
CA ASN A 133 -10.81 0.22 -37.81
C ASN A 133 -11.35 -0.34 -36.48
N PHE A 134 -10.72 -1.37 -35.90
CA PHE A 134 -10.98 -1.71 -34.49
C PHE A 134 -10.04 -0.92 -33.58
N LYS A 135 -10.51 0.24 -33.10
CA LYS A 135 -9.77 1.07 -32.13
C LYS A 135 -10.49 1.07 -30.79
N PHE A 136 -9.80 0.61 -29.74
CA PHE A 136 -10.30 0.70 -28.37
C PHE A 136 -10.28 2.18 -27.96
N ASN A 137 -11.44 2.83 -28.01
CA ASN A 137 -11.56 4.25 -27.71
C ASN A 137 -11.68 4.46 -26.19
N PHE A 138 -10.61 4.16 -25.44
CA PHE A 138 -10.50 4.63 -24.07
C PHE A 138 -10.31 6.14 -24.11
N LYS A 139 -11.39 6.89 -23.85
CA LYS A 139 -11.25 8.27 -23.42
C LYS A 139 -10.69 8.19 -22.00
N THR A 140 -9.40 8.43 -21.83
CA THR A 140 -8.84 8.75 -20.51
C THR A 140 -9.41 10.10 -20.10
N PRO A 141 -10.27 10.19 -19.08
CA PRO A 141 -10.52 11.48 -18.47
C PRO A 141 -9.24 11.87 -17.73
N GLU A 142 -8.61 12.94 -18.20
CA GLU A 142 -7.75 13.77 -17.36
C GLU A 142 -8.53 14.09 -16.07
N GLY A 143 -8.14 13.52 -14.93
CA GLY A 143 -8.81 13.73 -13.65
C GLY A 143 -9.06 12.44 -12.86
N CYS A 144 -8.04 11.99 -12.14
CA CYS A 144 -8.06 10.81 -11.27
C CYS A 144 -8.80 11.11 -9.95
N TYR A 145 -9.99 10.54 -9.71
CA TYR A 145 -10.53 10.27 -8.37
C TYR A 145 -11.57 9.13 -8.44
N SER A 146 -11.25 7.97 -7.88
CA SER A 146 -12.22 6.89 -7.64
C SER A 146 -12.80 7.02 -6.24
N ASP A 147 -14.05 7.47 -6.15
CA ASP A 147 -14.93 7.22 -5.01
C ASP A 147 -15.67 5.90 -5.25
N SER A 148 -15.59 4.96 -4.31
CA SER A 148 -16.51 3.83 -4.21
C SER A 148 -16.50 3.30 -2.78
N LYS A 149 -17.51 3.76 -2.04
CA LYS A 149 -18.12 3.12 -0.87
C LYS A 149 -18.21 1.60 -1.05
N GLN A 150 -17.88 0.85 0.00
CA GLN A 150 -18.28 -0.55 0.13
C GLN A 150 -19.21 -0.74 1.32
N ASP A 151 -20.32 -1.40 1.01
CA ASP A 151 -21.36 -1.84 1.92
C ASP A 151 -20.94 -3.03 2.80
N LYS A 152 -21.66 -3.08 3.92
CA LYS A 152 -21.64 -3.92 5.10
C LYS A 152 -22.11 -5.36 4.84
N VAL A 153 -21.39 -6.39 5.30
CA VAL A 153 -21.97 -7.71 5.63
C VAL A 153 -21.31 -8.31 6.90
N THR A 154 -22.18 -8.78 7.77
CA THR A 154 -22.02 -9.35 9.12
C THR A 154 -21.90 -10.90 9.08
N VAL A 155 -21.55 -11.48 10.24
CA VAL A 155 -21.72 -12.89 10.71
C VAL A 155 -20.42 -13.71 10.63
N SER A 156 -19.96 -14.50 11.60
CA SER A 156 -20.12 -14.67 13.06
C SER A 156 -18.99 -15.65 13.47
N ASN A 157 -18.80 -15.83 14.78
CA ASN A 157 -17.93 -16.77 15.53
C ASN A 157 -17.70 -18.15 14.87
N GLU A 158 -16.59 -18.87 15.11
CA GLU A 158 -16.31 -19.70 16.29
C GLU A 158 -14.79 -19.94 16.51
N LEU A 159 -14.40 -20.26 17.74
CA LEU A 159 -13.05 -20.44 18.27
C LEU A 159 -12.34 -21.75 17.85
N GLY A 160 -11.01 -21.69 17.69
CA GLY A 160 -10.13 -22.86 17.64
C GLY A 160 -8.69 -22.55 18.05
N HIS A 161 -8.29 -23.01 19.24
CA HIS A 161 -6.96 -22.86 19.84
C HIS A 161 -5.87 -23.68 19.12
N ALA A 162 -4.68 -23.11 18.94
CA ALA A 162 -3.44 -23.89 18.84
C ALA A 162 -2.29 -23.13 19.51
N LYS A 163 -1.81 -23.68 20.63
CA LYS A 163 -0.72 -23.18 21.46
C LYS A 163 0.59 -23.17 20.65
N ASN A 164 1.26 -22.02 20.56
CA ASN A 164 2.65 -21.96 20.10
C ASN A 164 3.56 -21.63 21.27
N LYS A 165 4.63 -22.41 21.31
CA LYS A 165 5.58 -22.64 22.39
C LYS A 165 6.31 -21.37 22.81
N GLU A 166 6.57 -21.27 24.12
CA GLU A 166 7.35 -20.21 24.77
C GLU A 166 8.67 -19.93 24.05
N CYS A 167 8.81 -18.71 23.54
CA CYS A 167 10.10 -18.14 23.21
C CYS A 167 10.64 -17.54 24.51
N ASN A 168 11.54 -18.24 25.20
CA ASN A 168 12.29 -17.64 26.31
C ASN A 168 13.26 -16.60 25.73
N LEU A 169 12.87 -15.32 25.74
CA LEU A 169 13.81 -14.21 25.60
C LEU A 169 14.58 -14.09 26.92
N ALA A 170 15.87 -14.41 26.90
CA ALA A 170 16.76 -14.03 27.98
C ALA A 170 16.84 -12.50 28.05
N PHE A 171 16.52 -11.94 29.22
CA PHE A 171 16.72 -10.52 29.49
C PHE A 171 18.23 -10.23 29.48
N SER A 172 18.64 -9.25 28.67
CA SER A 172 20.00 -8.74 28.63
C SER A 172 20.42 -8.26 30.02
N ASP A 173 21.62 -8.65 30.44
CA ASP A 173 22.22 -8.42 31.75
C ASP A 173 22.72 -6.98 31.95
N ASN A 174 21.95 -5.97 31.57
CA ASN A 174 22.22 -4.54 31.81
C ASN A 174 23.68 -4.07 31.55
N SER A 175 24.47 -4.79 30.75
CA SER A 175 25.86 -4.46 30.44
C SER A 175 25.96 -3.46 29.28
N PHE A 176 24.99 -2.54 29.21
CA PHE A 176 24.99 -1.44 28.26
C PHE A 176 25.36 -0.15 29.01
N ARG A 177 26.67 0.11 29.13
CA ARG A 177 27.19 1.35 29.71
C ARG A 177 27.66 2.27 28.59
N PHE A 178 26.99 3.41 28.44
CA PHE A 178 27.50 4.50 27.61
C PHE A 178 28.65 5.18 28.36
N ASN A 179 29.87 5.06 27.81
CA ASN A 179 31.00 5.87 28.24
C ASN A 179 30.81 7.27 27.63
N PHE A 180 30.12 8.16 28.34
CA PHE A 180 30.20 9.59 28.05
C PHE A 180 31.45 10.09 28.77
N ASP A 181 32.55 10.23 28.03
CA ASP A 181 33.72 10.97 28.51
C ASP A 181 33.28 12.42 28.74
N SER A 182 32.88 12.73 29.98
CA SER A 182 32.76 14.09 30.46
C SER A 182 34.17 14.65 30.58
N SER A 183 34.72 15.13 29.47
CA SER A 183 35.86 16.03 29.46
C SER A 183 35.38 17.35 30.07
N SER A 184 35.49 17.44 31.38
CA SER A 184 35.46 18.71 32.10
C SER A 184 36.69 19.53 31.69
N SER A 185 36.46 20.73 31.16
CA SER A 185 37.41 21.84 31.19
C SER A 185 36.90 22.91 32.13
#